data_AF-A0A9E2E7B6-F1
#
_entry.id   AF-A0A9E2E7B6-F1
#
_cell.length_a   1.000
_cell.length_b   1.000
_cell.length_c   1.000
_cell.angle_alpha   90.00
_cell.angle_beta   90.00
_cell.angle_gamma   90.00
#
_symmetry.space_group_name_H-M   'P 1'
#
loop_
_entity.id
_entity.type
_entity.pdbx_description
1 polymer ?
#
loop_
_entity_poly.entity_id
_entity_poly.type
_entity_poly.pdbx_seq_one_letter_code
_entity_poly.pdbx_strand_id
1 'polypeptide(L)'
;EPGSGFEKIGTFREIPLPMLLEVFSANYELYCNDAGTAASFAPEPWPFEYRNINFYTLFKPGTEQYGGLDWRSWLVGVEYVEDEPYLFALIHFQWEP
;
A
#
# COMPACT_ATOMS: atom_id res chain seq x y z
N GLU A 1 -6.63 3.29 16.64
CA GLU A 1 -7.48 4.03 15.69
C GLU A 1 -6.60 4.58 14.58
N PRO A 2 -7.02 4.62 13.30
CA PRO A 2 -6.29 5.38 12.29
C PRO A 2 -6.17 6.83 12.75
N GLY A 3 -4.97 7.41 12.72
CA GLY A 3 -4.83 8.83 12.99
C GLY A 3 -4.69 9.31 14.42
N SER A 4 -4.59 8.39 15.38
CA SER A 4 -4.37 8.79 16.77
C SER A 4 -2.92 9.19 17.08
N GLY A 5 -2.00 9.07 16.11
CA GLY A 5 -0.55 9.26 16.29
C GLY A 5 0.13 8.24 17.21
N PHE A 6 -0.63 7.26 17.72
CA PHE A 6 -0.10 6.19 18.57
C PHE A 6 0.52 5.08 17.72
N GLU A 7 1.65 4.55 18.19
CA GLU A 7 2.26 3.37 17.60
C GLU A 7 1.29 2.18 17.60
N LYS A 8 1.23 1.49 16.47
CA LYS A 8 0.51 0.23 16.33
C LYS A 8 1.46 -0.92 16.69
N ILE A 9 1.21 -1.57 17.83
CA ILE A 9 2.02 -2.70 18.30
C ILE A 9 1.28 -4.01 18.02
N GLY A 10 1.87 -4.88 17.20
CA GLY A 10 1.32 -6.20 16.88
C GLY A 10 2.08 -6.86 15.74
N THR A 11 1.77 -8.13 15.49
CA THR A 11 2.37 -8.91 14.40
C THR A 11 1.79 -8.53 13.04
N PHE A 12 2.45 -8.97 11.97
CA PHE A 12 1.94 -8.83 10.60
C PHE A 12 0.51 -9.38 10.46
N ARG A 13 0.23 -10.52 11.09
CA ARG A 13 -1.08 -11.20 11.02
C ARG A 13 -2.18 -10.39 11.71
N GLU A 14 -1.84 -9.64 12.76
CA GLU A 14 -2.82 -8.90 13.56
C GLU A 14 -3.13 -7.52 12.98
N ILE A 15 -2.14 -6.87 12.33
CA ILE A 15 -2.26 -5.47 11.93
C ILE A 15 -2.17 -5.29 10.40
N PRO A 16 -1.01 -5.47 9.73
CA PRO A 16 -0.91 -5.34 8.27
C PRO A 16 -1.86 -6.25 7.48
N LEU A 17 -1.95 -7.54 7.83
CA LEU A 17 -2.67 -8.52 7.01
C LEU A 17 -4.16 -8.19 6.87
N PRO A 18 -4.92 -7.89 7.95
CA PRO A 18 -6.31 -7.44 7.81
C PRO A 18 -6.45 -6.19 6.93
N MET A 19 -5.53 -5.23 7.03
CA MET A 19 -5.53 -4.00 6.24
C MET A 19 -5.24 -4.27 4.75
N LEU A 20 -4.39 -5.25 4.44
CA LEU A 20 -4.12 -5.69 3.08
C LEU A 20 -5.32 -6.46 2.50
N LEU A 21 -5.90 -7.37 3.27
CA LEU A 21 -7.09 -8.14 2.86
C LEU A 21 -8.31 -7.24 2.62
N GLU A 22 -8.43 -6.13 3.35
CA GLU A 22 -9.45 -5.11 3.11
C GLU A 22 -9.39 -4.55 1.68
N VAL A 23 -8.19 -4.24 1.17
CA VAL A 23 -8.01 -3.73 -0.21
C VAL A 23 -8.38 -4.81 -1.22
N PHE A 24 -7.87 -6.03 -1.04
CA PHE A 24 -8.17 -7.14 -1.94
C PHE A 24 -9.65 -7.53 -1.96
N SER A 25 -10.40 -7.21 -0.90
CA SER A 25 -11.84 -7.48 -0.80
C SER A 25 -12.70 -6.32 -1.33
N ALA A 26 -12.10 -5.19 -1.71
CA ALA A 26 -12.78 -4.02 -2.27
C ALA A 26 -12.70 -4.01 -3.81
N ASN A 27 -13.41 -3.07 -4.44
CA ASN A 27 -13.20 -2.73 -5.85
C ASN A 27 -11.93 -1.87 -5.97
N TYR A 28 -10.76 -2.51 -5.86
CA TYR A 28 -9.47 -1.83 -5.96
C TYR A 28 -9.04 -1.62 -7.41
N GLU A 29 -8.18 -0.63 -7.60
CA GLU A 29 -7.50 -0.31 -8.84
C GLU A 29 -6.06 -0.85 -8.78
N LEU A 30 -5.52 -1.26 -9.93
CA LEU A 30 -4.18 -1.82 -10.05
C LEU A 30 -3.35 -1.05 -11.08
N TYR A 31 -2.13 -0.68 -10.68
CA TYR A 31 -1.19 0.06 -11.52
C TYR A 31 0.19 -0.59 -11.50
N CYS A 32 0.87 -0.68 -12.64
CA CYS A 32 2.21 -1.29 -12.73
C CYS A 32 3.28 -0.20 -12.80
N ASN A 33 4.30 -0.28 -11.93
CA ASN A 33 5.41 0.66 -11.84
C ASN A 33 4.97 2.14 -11.77
N ASP A 34 3.79 2.37 -11.19
CA ASP A 34 3.20 3.69 -10.99
C ASP A 34 2.65 3.72 -9.55
N ALA A 35 3.14 4.69 -8.76
CA ALA A 35 2.76 4.86 -7.38
C ALA A 35 1.33 5.45 -7.22
N GLY A 36 0.73 5.96 -8.29
CA GLY A 36 -0.62 6.50 -8.32
C GLY A 36 -0.82 7.59 -7.25
N THR A 37 -1.90 7.45 -6.48
CA THR A 37 -2.24 8.39 -5.40
C THR A 37 -1.13 8.54 -4.35
N ALA A 38 -0.29 7.52 -4.12
CA ALA A 38 0.80 7.61 -3.14
C ALA A 38 1.83 8.70 -3.50
N ALA A 39 2.04 8.98 -4.79
CA ALA A 39 2.92 10.05 -5.26
C ALA A 39 2.44 11.47 -4.90
N SER A 40 1.15 11.62 -4.55
CA SER A 40 0.61 12.91 -4.09
C SER A 40 0.87 13.15 -2.60
N PHE A 41 1.23 12.11 -1.84
CA PHE A 41 1.38 12.17 -0.39
C PHE A 41 2.81 11.94 0.09
N ALA A 42 3.64 11.31 -0.72
CA ALA A 42 5.07 11.13 -0.46
C ALA A 42 5.86 11.61 -1.69
N PRO A 43 6.90 12.48 -1.52
CA PRO A 43 7.77 12.90 -2.62
C PRO A 43 8.49 11.72 -3.29
N GLU A 44 8.76 10.67 -2.52
CA GLU A 44 9.41 9.44 -2.97
C GLU A 44 8.64 8.24 -2.39
N PRO A 45 7.49 7.87 -3.00
CA PRO A 45 6.66 6.78 -2.50
C PRO A 45 7.32 5.41 -2.70
N TRP A 46 8.20 5.30 -3.70
CA TRP A 46 9.06 4.14 -3.94
C TRP A 46 10.52 4.57 -3.75
N PRO A 47 11.24 4.04 -2.73
CA PRO A 47 12.61 4.46 -2.42
C PRO A 47 13.55 4.34 -3.62
N PHE A 48 14.45 5.32 -3.78
CA PHE A 48 15.43 5.32 -4.88
C PHE A 48 16.34 4.09 -4.88
N GLU A 49 16.62 3.52 -3.70
CA GLU A 49 17.37 2.27 -3.53
C GLU A 49 16.66 1.09 -4.21
N TYR A 50 15.33 1.13 -4.31
CA TYR A 50 14.50 0.08 -4.91
C TYR A 50 14.15 0.37 -6.37
N ARG A 51 14.73 1.39 -7.02
CA ARG A 51 14.40 1.81 -8.40
C ARG A 51 14.51 0.72 -9.48
N ASN A 52 15.26 -0.35 -9.21
CA ASN A 52 15.42 -1.48 -10.14
C ASN A 52 14.47 -2.65 -9.85
N ILE A 53 13.64 -2.54 -8.81
CA ILE A 53 12.65 -3.55 -8.44
C ILE A 53 11.31 -3.11 -9.02
N ASN A 54 10.68 -4.00 -9.79
CA ASN A 54 9.34 -3.75 -10.29
C ASN A 54 8.35 -3.80 -9.14
N PHE A 55 7.32 -2.98 -9.20
CA PHE A 55 6.22 -3.01 -8.24
C PHE A 55 4.88 -2.84 -8.93
N TYR A 56 3.82 -3.22 -8.25
CA TYR A 56 2.46 -2.82 -8.60
C TYR A 56 1.79 -2.16 -7.41
N THR A 57 0.89 -1.24 -7.70
CA THR A 57 0.10 -0.52 -6.71
C THR A 57 -1.29 -1.12 -6.64
N LEU A 58 -1.74 -1.42 -5.41
CA LEU A 58 -3.12 -1.76 -5.09
C LEU A 58 -3.76 -0.55 -4.43
N PHE A 59 -4.74 0.06 -5.07
CA PHE A 59 -5.40 1.25 -4.55
C PHE A 59 -6.88 1.00 -4.31
N LYS A 60 -7.33 1.15 -3.06
CA LYS A 60 -8.75 1.23 -2.70
C LYS A 60 -9.14 2.72 -2.65
N PRO A 61 -10.03 3.20 -3.54
CA PRO A 61 -10.58 4.54 -3.44
C PRO A 61 -11.35 4.75 -2.13
N GLY A 62 -11.30 5.97 -1.62
CA GLY A 62 -12.13 6.36 -0.47
C GLY A 62 -13.61 6.37 -0.83
N THR A 63 -14.45 6.07 0.16
CA THR A 63 -15.90 6.00 0.01
C THR A 63 -16.57 7.33 0.38
N GLU A 64 -17.73 7.61 -0.21
CA GLU A 64 -18.51 8.82 0.11
C GLU A 64 -18.91 8.88 1.60
N GLN A 65 -19.19 7.73 2.21
CA GLN A 65 -19.58 7.63 3.63
C GLN A 65 -18.54 8.28 4.56
N TYR A 66 -17.26 8.18 4.22
CA TYR A 66 -16.15 8.73 5.00
C TYR A 66 -15.53 9.97 4.33
N GLY A 67 -16.26 10.62 3.42
CA GLY A 67 -15.77 11.81 2.70
C GLY A 67 -14.53 11.55 1.84
N GLY A 68 -14.33 10.31 1.41
CA GLY A 68 -13.14 9.89 0.67
C GLY A 68 -11.90 9.68 1.53
N LEU A 69 -12.00 9.69 2.87
CA LEU A 69 -10.85 9.64 3.78
C LEU A 69 -10.49 8.23 4.27
N ASP A 70 -11.20 7.19 3.84
CA ASP A 70 -10.89 5.79 4.14
C ASP A 70 -10.16 5.08 2.99
N TRP A 71 -9.45 5.85 2.15
CA TRP A 71 -8.63 5.31 1.07
C TRP A 71 -7.41 4.57 1.61
N ARG A 72 -6.94 3.59 0.83
CA ARG A 72 -5.75 2.80 1.17
C ARG A 72 -4.96 2.46 -0.09
N SER A 73 -3.64 2.59 -0.03
CA SER A 73 -2.75 2.18 -1.12
C SER A 73 -1.65 1.26 -0.61
N TRP A 74 -1.28 0.25 -1.39
CA TRP A 74 -0.12 -0.60 -1.15
C TRP A 74 0.76 -0.64 -2.39
N LEU A 75 2.04 -0.34 -2.23
CA LEU A 75 3.05 -0.60 -3.25
C LEU A 75 3.68 -1.96 -2.95
N VAL A 76 3.56 -2.89 -3.90
CA VAL A 76 3.99 -4.28 -3.77
C VAL A 76 5.16 -4.53 -4.69
N GLY A 77 6.38 -4.55 -4.12
CA GLY A 77 7.60 -4.86 -4.84
C GLY A 77 7.73 -6.34 -5.10
N VAL A 78 8.04 -6.70 -6.34
CA VAL A 78 8.27 -8.07 -6.78
C VAL A 78 9.66 -8.19 -7.40
N GLU A 79 10.45 -9.09 -6.85
CA GLU A 79 11.73 -9.51 -7.43
C GLU A 79 11.58 -10.93 -7.98
N TYR A 80 12.26 -11.23 -9.09
CA TYR A 80 12.24 -12.55 -9.70
C TYR A 80 13.57 -13.25 -9.42
N VAL A 81 13.52 -14.40 -8.77
CA VAL A 81 14.68 -15.28 -8.56
C VAL A 81 14.41 -16.55 -9.34
N GLU A 82 15.24 -16.82 -10.37
CA GLU A 82 15.04 -17.96 -11.27
C GLU A 82 13.63 -18.01 -11.90
N ASP A 83 13.14 -16.86 -12.38
CA ASP A 83 11.79 -16.66 -12.93
C ASP A 83 10.62 -16.88 -11.95
N GLU A 84 10.90 -17.12 -10.66
CA GLU A 84 9.88 -17.16 -9.62
C GLU A 84 9.69 -15.80 -8.94
N PRO A 85 8.45 -15.27 -8.82
CA PRO A 85 8.19 -13.98 -8.18
C PRO A 85 8.20 -14.11 -6.66
N TYR A 86 9.02 -13.28 -6.00
CA TYR A 86 9.08 -13.12 -4.57
C TYR A 86 8.61 -11.74 -4.15
N LEU A 87 7.85 -11.67 -3.06
CA LEU A 87 7.50 -10.39 -2.42
C LEU A 87 8.76 -9.79 -1.82
N PHE A 88 9.24 -8.70 -2.42
CA PHE A 88 10.44 -7.99 -1.98
C PHE A 88 10.11 -6.94 -0.92
N ALA A 89 9.09 -6.12 -1.18
CA ALA A 89 8.69 -5.05 -0.28
C ALA A 89 7.18 -4.84 -0.30
N LEU A 90 6.66 -4.35 0.82
CA LEU A 90 5.27 -4.00 0.98
C LEU A 90 5.18 -2.65 1.70
N ILE A 91 4.85 -1.59 0.96
CA ILE A 91 4.79 -0.22 1.50
C ILE A 91 3.32 0.21 1.58
N HIS A 92 2.89 0.62 2.76
CA HIS A 92 1.50 0.96 3.04
C HIS A 92 1.31 2.47 3.11
N PHE A 93 0.31 2.98 2.40
CA PHE A 93 -0.17 4.36 2.51
C PHE A 93 -1.65 4.35 2.91
N GLN A 94 -2.00 5.27 3.78
CA GLN A 94 -3.38 5.53 4.17
C GLN A 94 -3.54 7.01 4.48
N TRP A 95 -4.77 7.46 4.50
CA TRP A 95 -5.09 8.72 5.13
C TRP A 95 -4.84 8.66 6.65
N GLU A 96 -4.27 9.74 7.19
CA GLU A 96 -4.21 10.03 8.63
C GLU A 96 -4.72 11.49 8.84
N PRO A 97 -5.50 11.78 9.90
CA PRO A 97 -5.94 13.11 10.30
C PRO A 97 -4.80 14.02 10.76
#